data_AF-A0A857JLK6-F1
#
_entry.id   AF-A0A857JLK6-F1
#
_cell.length_a   1.000
_cell.length_b   1.000
_cell.length_c   1.000
_cell.angle_alpha   90.00
_cell.angle_beta   90.00
_cell.angle_gamma   90.00
#
_symmetry.space_group_name_H-M   'P 1'
#
loop_
_entity.id
_entity.type
_entity.pdbx_description
1 polymer ?
#
loop_
_entity_poly.entity_id
_entity_poly.type
_entity_poly.pdbx_seq_one_letter_code
_entity_poly.pdbx_strand_id
1 'polypeptide(L)' 'MSCLTRKLQQQLTRYIQRNSNALTANNAEQVRDVLVSKGVCPSDVTTDQVKVILQDVRSS' A
#
# COMPACT_ATOMS: atom_id res chain seq x y z
N MET A 1 12.74 10.82 -4.33
CA MET A 1 11.55 10.17 -4.93
C MET A 1 11.89 8.74 -5.26
N SER A 2 11.66 7.79 -4.34
CA SER A 2 11.72 6.35 -4.69
C SER A 2 10.40 5.99 -5.33
N CYS A 3 10.31 5.96 -6.66
CA CYS A 3 9.12 5.46 -7.32
C CYS A 3 9.01 3.96 -7.04
N LEU A 4 7.97 3.55 -6.30
CA LEU A 4 7.57 2.15 -6.23
C LEU A 4 7.47 1.62 -7.67
N THR A 5 8.07 0.47 -7.94
CA THR A 5 7.96 -0.13 -9.27
C THR A 5 6.49 -0.30 -9.64
N ARG A 6 6.12 0.01 -10.89
CA ARG A 6 4.71 -0.05 -11.37
C ARG A 6 4.00 -1.36 -11.00
N LYS A 7 4.75 -2.46 -10.97
CA LYS A 7 4.28 -3.78 -10.56
C LYS A 7 3.87 -3.82 -9.08
N LEU A 8 4.68 -3.23 -8.20
CA LEU A 8 4.41 -3.17 -6.78
C LEU A 8 3.18 -2.30 -6.49
N GLN A 9 3.03 -1.16 -7.16
CA GLN A 9 1.81 -0.35 -7.07
C GLN A 9 0.56 -1.15 -7.45
N GLN A 10 0.57 -1.84 -8.60
CA GLN A 10 -0.57 -2.66 -9.03
C GLN A 10 -0.88 -3.80 -8.06
N GLN A 11 0.14 -4.47 -7.51
CA GLN A 11 -0.04 -5.51 -6.51
C GLN A 11 -0.64 -4.96 -5.21
N LEU A 12 -0.20 -3.76 -4.81
CA LEU A 12 -0.75 -3.01 -3.67
C LEU A 12 -2.21 -2.65 -3.88
N THR A 13 -2.55 -2.05 -5.02
CA THR A 13 -3.94 -1.73 -5.39
C THR A 13 -4.83 -2.96 -5.30
N ARG A 14 -4.42 -4.10 -5.89
CA ARG A 14 -5.18 -5.35 -5.83
C ARG A 14 -5.30 -5.91 -4.41
N TYR A 15 -4.23 -5.82 -3.63
CA TYR A 15 -4.23 -6.27 -2.24
C TYR A 15 -5.20 -5.43 -1.39
N ILE A 16 -5.16 -4.10 -1.56
CA ILE A 16 -6.06 -3.17 -0.89
C ILE A 16 -7.50 -3.42 -1.30
N GLN A 17 -7.79 -3.55 -2.60
CA GLN A 17 -9.13 -3.84 -3.10
C GLN A 17 -9.68 -5.17 -2.55
N ARG A 18 -8.87 -6.24 -2.49
CA ARG A 18 -9.28 -7.53 -1.93
C ARG A 18 -9.52 -7.51 -0.42
N ASN A 19 -8.79 -6.66 0.29
CA ASN A 19 -8.86 -6.54 1.75
C ASN A 19 -9.55 -5.24 2.17
N SER A 20 -10.34 -4.62 1.29
CA SER A 20 -10.92 -3.29 1.49
C SER A 20 -11.78 -3.25 2.76
N ASN A 21 -12.52 -4.32 3.04
CA ASN A 21 -13.31 -4.49 4.27
C ASN A 21 -12.44 -4.55 5.54
N ALA A 22 -11.23 -5.11 5.46
CA ALA A 22 -10.29 -5.24 6.59
C ALA A 22 -9.36 -4.02 6.74
N LEU A 23 -9.13 -3.28 5.65
CA LEU A 23 -8.31 -2.07 5.58
C LEU A 23 -9.14 -0.79 5.70
N THR A 24 -10.44 -0.92 6.02
CA THR A 24 -11.41 0.18 6.20
C THR A 24 -10.95 1.24 7.20
N ALA A 25 -10.01 0.93 8.09
CA ALA A 25 -9.45 1.88 9.04
C ALA A 25 -8.00 2.22 8.69
N ASN A 26 -7.78 3.21 7.82
CA ASN A 26 -6.68 4.21 7.76
C ASN A 26 -5.22 3.83 8.14
N ASN A 27 -4.87 2.56 8.31
CA ASN A 27 -3.60 2.15 8.88
C ASN A 27 -2.62 1.89 7.75
N ALA A 28 -2.17 2.99 7.11
CA ALA A 28 -1.07 2.96 6.16
C ALA A 28 0.17 2.25 6.75
N GLU A 29 0.34 2.33 8.07
CA GLU A 29 1.37 1.59 8.82
C GLU A 29 1.14 0.07 8.80
N GLN A 30 -0.08 -0.42 9.04
CA GLN A 30 -0.38 -1.85 8.92
C GLN A 30 -0.16 -2.36 7.49
N VAL A 31 -0.56 -1.58 6.48
CA VAL A 31 -0.32 -1.95 5.08
C VAL A 31 1.18 -2.00 4.79
N ARG A 32 1.95 -1.02 5.27
CA ARG A 32 3.41 -1.01 5.17
C ARG A 32 4.02 -2.25 5.83
N ASP A 33 3.62 -2.58 7.05
CA ASP A 33 4.16 -3.72 7.79
C ASP A 33 3.83 -5.06 7.10
N VAL A 34 2.65 -5.17 6.48
CA VAL A 34 2.30 -6.32 5.63
C VAL A 34 3.17 -6.40 4.36
N LEU A 35 3.50 -5.27 3.74
CA LEU A 35 4.39 -5.26 2.58
C LEU A 35 5.82 -5.64 2.97
N VAL A 36 6.30 -5.11 4.09
CA VAL A 36 7.62 -5.42 4.64
C VAL A 36 7.74 -6.90 5.00
N SER A 37 6.72 -7.46 5.67
CA SER A 37 6.68 -8.90 5.98
C SER A 37 6.59 -9.79 4.74
N LYS A 38 6.10 -9.27 3.60
CA LYS A 38 6.13 -9.95 2.29
C LYS A 38 7.45 -9.79 1.53
N GLY A 39 8.45 -9.16 2.14
CA GLY A 39 9.79 -9.00 1.57
C GLY A 39 10.01 -7.71 0.80
N VAL A 40 9.11 -6.73 0.90
CA VAL A 40 9.35 -5.39 0.35
C VAL A 40 10.29 -4.63 1.28
N CYS A 41 11.30 -3.95 0.73
CA CYS A 41 12.22 -3.21 1.57
C CYS A 41 11.50 -2.03 2.26
N PRO A 42 11.62 -1.83 3.58
CA PRO A 42 11.01 -0.70 4.27
C PRO A 42 11.52 0.66 3.78
N SER A 43 12.69 0.72 3.13
CA SER A 43 13.19 1.93 2.47
C SER A 43 12.48 2.25 1.14
N ASP A 44 11.85 1.25 0.52
CA ASP A 44 11.20 1.37 -0.79
C ASP A 44 9.70 1.67 -0.68
N VAL A 45 9.10 1.42 0.49
CA VAL A 45 7.69 1.72 0.79
C VAL A 45 7.65 2.71 1.94
N THR A 46 7.31 3.96 1.63
CA THR A 46 7.02 4.96 2.67
C THR A 46 5.54 5.00 3.01
N THR A 47 5.23 5.36 4.26
CA THR A 47 3.85 5.49 4.73
C THR A 47 3.05 6.48 3.88
N ASP A 48 3.67 7.57 3.40
CA ASP A 48 3.01 8.55 2.54
C ASP A 48 2.64 8.00 1.16
N GLN A 49 3.48 7.15 0.57
CA GLN A 49 3.12 6.47 -0.69
C GLN A 49 1.94 5.53 -0.51
N VAL A 50 1.90 4.82 0.61
CA VAL A 50 0.78 3.93 0.94
C VAL A 50 -0.49 4.74 1.16
N LYS A 51 -0.42 5.90 1.83
CA LYS A 51 -1.58 6.81 1.98
C LYS A 51 -2.12 7.29 0.64
N VAL A 52 -1.26 7.70 -0.28
CA VAL A 52 -1.67 8.13 -1.63
C VAL A 52 -2.39 7.00 -2.37
N ILE A 53 -1.84 5.78 -2.36
CA ILE A 53 -2.47 4.62 -3.00
C ILE A 53 -3.81 4.29 -2.35
N LEU A 54 -3.91 4.38 -1.02
CA LEU A 54 -5.16 4.16 -0.29
C LEU A 54 -6.23 5.22 -0.62
N GLN A 55 -5.82 6.49 -0.79
CA GLN A 55 -6.71 7.57 -1.23
C GLN A 55 -7.18 7.37 -2.67
N ASP A 56 -6.27 6.99 -3.58
CA ASP A 56 -6.60 6.71 -4.98
C ASP A 56 -7.60 5.55 -5.09
N VAL A 57 -7.43 4.49 -4.30
CA VAL A 57 -8.36 3.34 -4.28
C VAL A 57 -9.73 3.70 -3.71
N ARG A 58 -9.83 4.62 -2.75
CA ARG A 58 -11.12 5.10 -2.21
C ARG A 58 -11.85 6.06 -3.14
N SER A 59 -11.13 6.74 -4.02
CA SER A 59 -11.67 7.76 -4.91
C SER A 59 -12.13 7.18 -6.26
N SER A 60 -11.94 5.88 -6.47
CA SER A 60 -12.32 5.12 -7.68
C SER A 60 -13.41 4.09 -7.38
#